data_AF-A0A9D6H5S4-F1
#
_entry.id   AF-A0A9D6H5S4-F1
#
_cell.length_a   1.000
_cell.length_b   1.000
_cell.length_c   1.000
_cell.angle_alpha   90.00
_cell.angle_beta   90.00
_cell.angle_gamma   90.00
#
_symmetry.space_group_name_H-M   'P 1'
#
loop_
_entity.id
_entity.type
_entity.pdbx_description
1 polymer ?
#
loop_
_entity_poly.entity_id
_entity_poly.type
_entity_poly.pdbx_seq_one_letter_code
_entity_poly.pdbx_strand_id
1 'polypeptide(L)'
;MNFAAFSTAFSTRSTLVALALLATATPAAPCGLRTATAFPQAQSDAPSAPPSALPDGTELLRRALDRLGGDAWNAIGSFESVARVETPMGKGRVAYSFVAPVAKLPAAHLLVQTMPGGDGTASGAETTLELGVADGVAWMGEPGRAQPVEPAMAAELAGGGDLITLVRSLSARFSDVRTIGRETVDGRPCWRLAMRPVGAPPEHAPWSLFLSEPDAEIVGLEIPPPPRAEAANAPVAGGQSMRFRRWEPVERGNRALAPASEDTPARLVSFREATITTAGMKIDMIYERVAVDTLAPGSIAAPASIGGGAARGR
;
A
#
# COMPACT_ATOMS: atom_id res chain seq x y z
N MET A 1 29.79 0.57 32.09
CA MET A 1 28.91 1.68 31.69
C MET A 1 27.53 1.10 31.43
N ASN A 2 26.54 1.58 32.18
CA ASN A 2 25.20 1.02 32.26
C ASN A 2 24.46 1.16 30.93
N PHE A 3 24.16 0.03 30.29
CA PHE A 3 23.12 -0.06 29.25
C PHE A 3 21.77 -0.12 29.97
N ALA A 4 21.06 1.01 29.97
CA ALA A 4 19.69 1.06 30.45
C ALA A 4 18.78 0.29 29.48
N ALA A 5 18.05 -0.66 30.02
CA ALA A 5 17.01 -1.43 29.36
C ALA A 5 15.89 -0.52 28.83
N PHE A 6 15.58 -0.64 27.54
CA PHE A 6 14.27 -0.26 27.02
C PHE A 6 13.45 -1.53 26.79
N SER A 7 12.53 -1.71 27.72
CA SER A 7 11.49 -2.72 27.78
C SER A 7 10.57 -2.64 26.55
N THR A 8 10.20 -3.83 26.08
CA THR A 8 9.02 -4.20 25.28
C THR A 8 7.97 -3.11 25.06
N ALA A 9 7.87 -2.63 23.83
CA ALA A 9 6.67 -2.03 23.27
C ALA A 9 6.55 -2.50 21.81
N PHE A 10 5.52 -3.29 21.53
CA PHE A 10 5.07 -3.63 20.18
C PHE A 10 4.97 -2.33 19.37
N SER A 11 5.91 -2.14 18.43
CA SER A 11 6.03 -0.86 17.73
C SER A 11 4.97 -0.77 16.64
N THR A 12 3.96 0.04 16.93
CA THR A 12 2.90 0.57 16.05
C THR A 12 3.48 1.47 14.95
N ARG A 13 4.41 0.95 14.16
CA ARG A 13 4.96 1.59 12.98
C ARG A 13 4.64 0.75 11.75
N SER A 14 3.35 0.54 11.50
CA SER A 14 2.87 0.07 10.19
C SER A 14 3.00 1.21 9.19
N THR A 15 4.25 1.54 8.89
CA THR A 15 4.64 2.56 7.93
C THR A 15 4.88 1.83 6.62
N LEU A 16 4.15 2.20 5.57
CA LEU A 16 4.46 1.85 4.19
C LEU A 16 5.95 2.10 3.93
N VAL A 17 6.78 1.06 3.94
CA VAL A 17 8.22 1.18 3.71
C VAL A 17 8.51 1.65 2.27
N ALA A 18 7.57 1.47 1.34
CA ALA A 18 7.77 1.78 -0.08
C ALA A 18 7.50 3.24 -0.50
N LEU A 19 7.00 4.12 0.38
CA LEU A 19 6.72 5.53 -0.01
C LEU A 19 7.14 6.60 1.01
N ALA A 20 7.67 6.23 2.17
CA ALA A 20 7.95 7.17 3.27
C ALA A 20 9.25 8.00 3.11
N LEU A 21 9.96 7.90 1.97
CA LEU A 21 11.20 8.68 1.73
C LEU A 21 10.98 10.04 1.04
N LEU A 22 9.73 10.45 0.81
CA LEU A 22 9.39 11.71 0.15
C LEU A 22 8.68 12.68 1.11
N ALA A 23 9.39 13.24 2.09
CA ALA A 23 8.97 14.48 2.76
C ALA A 23 10.09 15.08 3.62
N THR A 24 10.93 15.93 3.04
CA THR A 24 11.64 16.95 3.83
C THR A 24 11.49 18.34 3.21
N ALA A 25 10.97 19.24 4.04
CA ALA A 25 11.05 20.71 4.02
C ALA A 25 9.99 21.51 3.23
N THR A 26 9.21 22.28 4.02
CA THR A 26 8.36 23.45 3.71
C THR A 26 9.19 24.73 3.42
N PRO A 27 8.59 25.77 2.82
CA PRO A 27 8.02 26.86 3.63
C PRO A 27 6.62 27.35 3.18
N ALA A 28 5.95 28.03 4.12
CA ALA A 28 4.58 28.50 4.11
C ALA A 28 4.37 29.89 3.46
N ALA A 29 3.13 30.18 3.04
CA ALA A 29 2.55 31.54 2.90
C ALA A 29 0.98 31.45 2.81
N PRO A 30 0.19 32.55 2.89
CA PRO A 30 -0.71 32.80 4.02
C PRO A 30 -2.22 32.76 3.70
N CYS A 31 -3.00 32.79 4.78
CA CYS A 31 -4.45 33.00 4.89
C CYS A 31 -5.05 34.05 3.94
N GLY A 32 -6.23 33.72 3.40
CA GLY A 32 -7.22 34.66 2.90
C GLY A 32 -8.61 34.30 3.42
N LEU A 33 -9.09 35.04 4.42
CA LEU A 33 -10.49 35.02 4.87
C LEU A 33 -11.38 35.72 3.83
N ARG A 34 -12.45 35.06 3.39
CA ARG A 34 -13.61 35.72 2.77
C ARG A 34 -14.90 35.15 3.34
N THR A 35 -15.57 35.99 4.12
CA THR A 35 -16.97 35.90 4.53
C THR A 35 -17.87 36.12 3.32
N ALA A 36 -18.87 35.27 3.15
CA ALA A 36 -20.02 35.54 2.28
C ALA A 36 -21.30 35.13 3.02
N THR A 37 -22.12 36.13 3.32
CA THR A 37 -23.50 36.03 3.81
C THR A 37 -24.45 35.75 2.65
N ALA A 38 -25.36 34.78 2.80
CA ALA A 38 -26.53 34.64 1.94
C ALA A 38 -27.74 34.11 2.74
N PHE A 39 -28.90 34.71 2.46
CA PHE A 39 -30.19 34.63 3.16
C PHE A 39 -30.92 33.28 3.03
N PRO A 40 -31.85 32.94 3.94
CA PRO A 40 -32.59 31.69 3.88
C PRO A 40 -33.75 31.79 2.86
N GLN A 41 -33.81 30.84 1.92
CA GLN A 41 -35.04 30.53 1.20
C GLN A 41 -35.71 29.32 1.84
N ALA A 42 -36.97 29.50 2.24
CA ALA A 42 -37.85 28.44 2.71
C ALA A 42 -38.10 27.44 1.56
N GLN A 43 -37.68 26.19 1.74
CA GLN A 43 -38.05 25.08 0.88
C GLN A 43 -39.17 24.28 1.54
N SER A 44 -40.17 23.99 0.71
CA SER A 44 -41.38 23.24 1.01
C SER A 44 -41.04 21.80 1.40
N ASP A 45 -41.49 21.38 2.58
CA ASP A 45 -41.35 20.01 3.08
C ASP A 45 -42.13 19.04 2.20
N ALA A 46 -41.42 18.37 1.28
CA ALA A 46 -41.86 17.09 0.75
C ALA A 46 -41.66 16.02 1.86
N PRO A 47 -42.57 15.02 1.98
CA PRO A 47 -42.45 14.00 3.00
C PRO A 47 -41.12 13.25 2.85
N SER A 48 -40.24 13.44 3.83
CA SER A 48 -38.94 12.80 3.89
C SER A 48 -39.15 11.29 3.96
N ALA A 49 -38.78 10.59 2.90
CA ALA A 49 -38.62 9.14 2.96
C ALA A 49 -37.68 8.81 4.15
N PRO A 50 -37.96 7.75 4.92
CA PRO A 50 -37.09 7.37 6.02
C PRO A 50 -35.65 7.21 5.49
N PRO A 51 -34.63 7.65 6.26
CA PRO A 51 -33.26 7.55 5.81
C PRO A 51 -32.97 6.08 5.51
N SER A 52 -32.68 5.79 4.24
CA SER A 52 -32.27 4.44 3.80
C SER A 52 -31.11 4.01 4.67
N ALA A 53 -31.27 2.90 5.39
CA ALA A 53 -30.23 2.39 6.27
C ALA A 53 -28.93 2.21 5.48
N LEU A 54 -27.82 2.70 6.04
CA LEU A 54 -26.52 2.50 5.40
C LEU A 54 -26.24 0.99 5.29
N PRO A 55 -25.68 0.53 4.16
CA PRO A 55 -25.33 -0.88 4.00
C PRO A 55 -24.26 -1.30 5.02
N ASP A 56 -24.24 -2.57 5.36
CA ASP A 56 -23.21 -3.13 6.24
C ASP A 56 -21.82 -3.03 5.58
N GLY A 57 -20.88 -2.37 6.28
CA GLY A 57 -19.56 -2.09 5.74
C GLY A 57 -18.68 -3.33 5.61
N THR A 58 -18.84 -4.30 6.53
CA THR A 58 -18.07 -5.55 6.51
C THR A 58 -18.49 -6.40 5.31
N GLU A 59 -19.79 -6.51 5.05
CA GLU A 59 -20.33 -7.21 3.89
C GLU A 59 -19.95 -6.52 2.57
N LEU A 60 -19.95 -5.18 2.52
CA LEU A 60 -19.47 -4.44 1.35
C LEU A 60 -17.99 -4.71 1.07
N LEU A 61 -17.13 -4.68 2.10
CA LEU A 61 -15.72 -4.99 1.96
C LEU A 61 -15.50 -6.44 1.50
N ARG A 62 -16.23 -7.40 2.08
CA ARG A 62 -16.17 -8.81 1.69
C ARG A 62 -16.50 -8.99 0.21
N ARG A 63 -17.60 -8.39 -0.26
CA ARG A 63 -17.99 -8.41 -1.69
C ARG A 63 -16.92 -7.79 -2.58
N ALA A 64 -16.33 -6.67 -2.15
CA ALA A 64 -15.27 -6.01 -2.90
C ALA A 64 -14.04 -6.92 -3.06
N LEU A 65 -13.64 -7.63 -2.00
CA LEU A 65 -12.50 -8.54 -2.02
C LEU A 65 -12.80 -9.84 -2.79
N ASP A 66 -14.01 -10.39 -2.68
CA ASP A 66 -14.45 -11.56 -3.46
C ASP A 66 -14.35 -11.29 -4.97
N ARG A 67 -14.73 -10.08 -5.41
CA ARG A 67 -14.59 -9.66 -6.81
C ARG A 67 -13.15 -9.65 -7.30
N LEU A 68 -12.18 -9.44 -6.41
CA LEU A 68 -10.76 -9.51 -6.76
C LEU A 68 -10.27 -10.94 -6.87
N GLY A 69 -11.00 -11.92 -6.35
CA GLY A 69 -10.63 -13.32 -6.29
C GLY A 69 -10.81 -13.96 -4.91
N GLY A 70 -11.09 -13.18 -3.86
CA GLY A 70 -11.29 -13.67 -2.50
C GLY A 70 -10.20 -14.64 -2.05
N ASP A 71 -10.59 -15.80 -1.53
CA ASP A 71 -9.68 -16.83 -1.05
C ASP A 71 -8.77 -17.43 -2.12
N ALA A 72 -9.10 -17.31 -3.41
CA ALA A 72 -8.22 -17.81 -4.48
C ALA A 72 -6.86 -17.09 -4.49
N TRP A 73 -6.79 -15.87 -3.96
CA TRP A 73 -5.52 -15.16 -3.77
C TRP A 73 -4.62 -15.79 -2.72
N ASN A 74 -5.15 -16.58 -1.80
CA ASN A 74 -4.38 -17.30 -0.78
C ASN A 74 -3.80 -18.62 -1.31
N ALA A 75 -4.28 -19.10 -2.46
CA ALA A 75 -3.86 -20.35 -3.08
C ALA A 75 -2.67 -20.18 -4.06
N ILE A 76 -2.21 -18.95 -4.33
CA ILE A 76 -1.11 -18.71 -5.25
C ILE A 76 0.22 -19.18 -4.63
N GLY A 77 1.05 -19.81 -5.44
CA GLY A 77 2.42 -20.21 -5.08
C GLY A 77 3.45 -19.10 -5.25
N SER A 78 3.16 -18.13 -6.12
CA SER A 78 4.02 -16.95 -6.28
C SER A 78 3.24 -15.74 -6.81
N PHE A 79 3.83 -14.56 -6.64
CA PHE A 79 3.32 -13.29 -7.14
C PHE A 79 4.46 -12.40 -7.64
N GLU A 80 4.21 -11.65 -8.69
CA GLU A 80 5.12 -10.65 -9.22
C GLU A 80 4.31 -9.42 -9.67
N SER A 81 4.74 -8.24 -9.25
CA SER A 81 4.23 -6.96 -9.75
C SER A 81 5.38 -6.06 -10.19
N VAL A 82 5.18 -5.36 -11.29
CA VAL A 82 6.14 -4.37 -11.80
C VAL A 82 5.36 -3.11 -12.16
N ALA A 83 5.73 -2.00 -11.55
CA ALA A 83 5.18 -0.69 -11.83
C ALA A 83 6.27 0.28 -12.27
N ARG A 84 5.99 1.02 -13.36
CA ARG A 84 6.68 2.28 -13.64
C ARG A 84 6.10 3.35 -12.72
N VAL A 85 6.96 4.16 -12.14
CA VAL A 85 6.59 5.25 -11.22
C VAL A 85 6.92 6.58 -11.89
N GLU A 86 5.95 7.48 -11.93
CA GLU A 86 6.10 8.83 -12.46
C GLU A 86 5.88 9.84 -11.32
N THR A 87 6.90 10.63 -11.04
CA THR A 87 6.90 11.66 -9.98
C THR A 87 7.37 13.00 -10.53
N PRO A 88 7.10 14.12 -9.83
CA PRO A 88 7.69 15.42 -10.16
C PRO A 88 9.23 15.41 -10.17
N MET A 89 9.86 14.47 -9.46
CA MET A 89 11.32 14.33 -9.38
C MET A 89 11.92 13.46 -10.51
N GLY A 90 11.08 12.82 -11.32
CA GLY A 90 11.50 11.96 -12.42
C GLY A 90 10.78 10.61 -12.44
N LYS A 91 11.27 9.73 -13.30
CA LYS A 91 10.73 8.38 -13.49
C LYS A 91 11.51 7.37 -12.65
N GLY A 92 10.81 6.38 -12.13
CA GLY A 92 11.38 5.26 -11.39
C GLY A 92 10.66 3.96 -11.72
N ARG A 93 11.02 2.90 -11.01
CA ARG A 93 10.42 1.57 -11.15
C ARG A 93 10.32 0.91 -9.80
N VAL A 94 9.20 0.23 -9.54
CA VAL A 94 9.03 -0.60 -8.34
C VAL A 94 8.65 -1.99 -8.82
N ALA A 95 9.38 -3.00 -8.35
CA ALA A 95 9.05 -4.40 -8.58
C ALA A 95 8.95 -5.13 -7.25
N TYR A 96 7.87 -5.88 -7.08
CA TYR A 96 7.67 -6.73 -5.93
C TYR A 96 7.53 -8.18 -6.38
N SER A 97 8.09 -9.08 -5.60
CA SER A 97 8.04 -10.52 -5.85
C SER A 97 7.84 -11.26 -4.54
N PHE A 98 7.02 -12.30 -4.61
CA PHE A 98 6.72 -13.20 -3.50
C PHE A 98 6.72 -14.64 -3.98
N VAL A 99 7.29 -15.53 -3.17
CA VAL A 99 7.20 -16.98 -3.33
C VAL A 99 6.70 -17.57 -2.02
N ALA A 100 5.60 -18.32 -2.10
CA ALA A 100 5.01 -19.02 -0.97
C ALA A 100 5.95 -20.10 -0.42
N PRO A 101 5.86 -20.45 0.87
CA PRO A 101 6.70 -21.51 1.43
C PRO A 101 6.38 -22.86 0.79
N VAL A 102 7.41 -23.66 0.49
CA VAL A 102 7.27 -25.01 -0.07
C VAL A 102 8.21 -25.96 0.65
N ALA A 103 7.67 -26.93 1.39
CA ALA A 103 8.33 -28.04 2.11
C ALA A 103 9.65 -27.73 2.85
N LYS A 104 10.72 -27.37 2.13
CA LYS A 104 12.07 -27.07 2.63
C LYS A 104 12.51 -25.61 2.43
N LEU A 105 11.70 -24.79 1.77
CA LEU A 105 11.99 -23.38 1.51
C LEU A 105 10.98 -22.49 2.24
N PRO A 106 11.42 -21.53 3.07
CA PRO A 106 10.54 -20.56 3.69
C PRO A 106 9.93 -19.64 2.63
N ALA A 107 8.93 -18.85 3.03
CA ALA A 107 8.43 -17.78 2.19
C ALA A 107 9.56 -16.80 1.85
N ALA A 108 9.58 -16.30 0.63
CA ALA A 108 10.55 -15.33 0.18
C ALA A 108 9.88 -14.10 -0.42
N HIS A 109 10.44 -12.93 -0.15
CA HIS A 109 9.93 -11.64 -0.61
C HIS A 109 11.09 -10.80 -1.14
N LEU A 110 10.85 -10.04 -2.19
CA LEU A 110 11.80 -9.08 -2.74
C LEU A 110 11.05 -7.84 -3.25
N LEU A 111 11.46 -6.68 -2.77
CA LEU A 111 11.07 -5.37 -3.28
C LEU A 111 12.31 -4.71 -3.87
N VAL A 112 12.23 -4.33 -5.14
CA VAL A 112 13.27 -3.58 -5.84
C VAL A 112 12.69 -2.24 -6.28
N GLN A 113 13.31 -1.15 -5.86
CA GLN A 113 12.90 0.20 -6.22
C GLN A 113 14.05 0.95 -6.89
N THR A 114 13.80 1.42 -8.10
CA THR A 114 14.70 2.30 -8.84
C THR A 114 14.17 3.73 -8.78
N MET A 115 15.01 4.65 -8.34
CA MET A 115 14.70 6.07 -8.17
C MET A 115 15.63 6.94 -9.04
N PRO A 116 15.12 8.04 -9.60
CA PRO A 116 15.95 9.01 -10.30
C PRO A 116 16.82 9.79 -9.30
N GLY A 117 18.12 9.93 -9.60
CA GLY A 117 19.00 10.94 -8.99
C GLY A 117 19.66 10.56 -7.65
N GLY A 118 19.95 9.29 -7.41
CA GLY A 118 20.62 8.95 -6.16
C GLY A 118 22.10 9.30 -6.17
N ASP A 119 22.51 9.90 -5.04
CA ASP A 119 23.81 10.47 -4.67
C ASP A 119 24.04 11.98 -4.86
N GLY A 120 23.09 12.73 -5.42
CA GLY A 120 23.17 14.20 -5.46
C GLY A 120 24.36 14.75 -6.26
N THR A 121 25.12 13.88 -6.94
CA THR A 121 26.08 14.29 -7.95
C THR A 121 25.35 14.46 -9.27
N ALA A 122 25.77 15.43 -10.09
CA ALA A 122 25.10 15.84 -11.32
C ALA A 122 25.13 14.79 -12.46
N SER A 123 25.26 13.50 -12.15
CA SER A 123 25.50 12.41 -13.11
C SER A 123 24.26 11.63 -13.55
N GLY A 124 23.06 11.97 -13.08
CA GLY A 124 21.82 11.35 -13.57
C GLY A 124 21.75 9.82 -13.35
N ALA A 125 22.55 9.28 -12.43
CA ALA A 125 22.56 7.84 -12.15
C ALA A 125 21.25 7.41 -11.45
N GLU A 126 20.64 6.35 -11.97
CA GLU A 126 19.53 5.67 -11.31
C GLU A 126 20.04 4.93 -10.08
N THR A 127 19.42 5.15 -8.92
CA THR A 127 19.74 4.37 -7.72
C THR A 127 18.71 3.29 -7.53
N THR A 128 19.19 2.06 -7.36
CA THR A 128 18.36 0.89 -7.09
C THR A 128 18.53 0.48 -5.63
N LEU A 129 17.43 0.43 -4.91
CA LEU A 129 17.33 -0.10 -3.57
C LEU A 129 16.63 -1.45 -3.61
N GLU A 130 17.22 -2.45 -2.97
CA GLU A 130 16.60 -3.73 -2.72
C GLU A 130 16.24 -3.85 -1.24
N LEU A 131 15.10 -4.45 -0.97
CA LEU A 131 14.67 -4.87 0.34
C LEU A 131 14.09 -6.28 0.19
N GLY A 132 14.68 -7.27 0.84
CA GLY A 132 14.30 -8.66 0.63
C GLY A 132 14.43 -9.53 1.87
N VAL A 133 13.74 -10.67 1.80
CA VAL A 133 13.72 -11.72 2.83
C VAL A 133 13.73 -13.07 2.13
N ALA A 134 14.73 -13.88 2.39
CA ALA A 134 14.88 -15.23 1.85
C ALA A 134 15.80 -16.03 2.77
N ASP A 135 15.55 -17.34 2.90
CA ASP A 135 16.40 -18.25 3.69
C ASP A 135 16.67 -17.78 5.13
N GLY A 136 15.68 -17.11 5.75
CA GLY A 136 15.79 -16.58 7.11
C GLY A 136 16.65 -15.31 7.23
N VAL A 137 17.11 -14.75 6.12
CA VAL A 137 17.91 -13.53 6.07
C VAL A 137 17.06 -12.39 5.51
N ALA A 138 17.05 -11.27 6.22
CA ALA A 138 16.48 -10.02 5.74
C ALA A 138 17.60 -9.05 5.39
N TRP A 139 17.49 -8.35 4.25
CA TRP A 139 18.48 -7.37 3.82
C TRP A 139 17.84 -6.12 3.22
N MET A 140 18.59 -5.02 3.26
CA MET A 140 18.26 -3.77 2.57
C MET A 140 19.52 -3.10 2.03
N GLY A 141 19.44 -2.48 0.87
CA GLY A 141 20.49 -1.61 0.33
C GLY A 141 20.61 -1.69 -1.18
N GLU A 142 21.64 -1.05 -1.72
CA GLU A 142 21.97 -1.19 -3.15
C GLU A 142 22.45 -2.62 -3.46
N PRO A 143 22.20 -3.14 -4.67
CA PRO A 143 22.78 -4.40 -5.11
C PRO A 143 24.31 -4.43 -4.88
N GLY A 144 24.81 -5.47 -4.22
CA GLY A 144 26.22 -5.61 -3.85
C GLY A 144 26.68 -4.79 -2.63
N ARG A 145 25.82 -3.94 -2.05
CA ARG A 145 26.07 -3.17 -0.81
C ARG A 145 25.01 -3.38 0.27
N ALA A 146 24.18 -4.40 0.12
CA ALA A 146 23.11 -4.73 1.05
C ALA A 146 23.64 -5.00 2.47
N GLN A 147 22.89 -4.51 3.45
CA GLN A 147 23.12 -4.69 4.88
C GLN A 147 22.04 -5.58 5.48
N PRO A 148 22.35 -6.35 6.53
CA PRO A 148 21.35 -7.13 7.23
C PRO A 148 20.41 -6.17 7.96
N VAL A 149 19.14 -6.55 8.08
CA VAL A 149 18.13 -5.73 8.73
C VAL A 149 17.30 -6.53 9.72
N GLU A 150 16.68 -5.82 10.65
CA GLU A 150 15.88 -6.42 11.71
C GLU A 150 14.68 -7.23 11.15
N PRO A 151 14.33 -8.37 11.76
CA PRO A 151 13.19 -9.20 11.34
C PRO A 151 11.84 -8.46 11.32
N ALA A 152 11.68 -7.40 12.11
CA ALA A 152 10.46 -6.59 12.06
C ALA A 152 10.25 -5.93 10.69
N MET A 153 11.33 -5.51 10.02
CA MET A 153 11.23 -4.93 8.67
C MET A 153 10.91 -5.99 7.61
N ALA A 154 11.33 -7.24 7.84
CA ALA A 154 10.93 -8.38 7.03
C ALA A 154 9.42 -8.66 7.13
N ALA A 155 8.83 -8.50 8.32
CA ALA A 155 7.39 -8.65 8.51
C ALA A 155 6.57 -7.58 7.76
N GLU A 156 7.07 -6.34 7.70
CA GLU A 156 6.43 -5.26 6.94
C GLU A 156 6.39 -5.55 5.43
N LEU A 157 7.48 -6.10 4.87
CA LEU A 157 7.49 -6.56 3.47
C LEU A 157 6.46 -7.65 3.18
N ALA A 158 6.32 -8.60 4.10
CA ALA A 158 5.38 -9.70 3.98
C ALA A 158 3.92 -9.21 4.11
N GLY A 159 3.68 -8.18 4.94
CA GLY A 159 2.35 -7.65 5.22
C GLY A 159 1.84 -6.56 4.26
N GLY A 160 2.70 -6.02 3.39
CA GLY A 160 2.30 -4.93 2.48
C GLY A 160 3.41 -4.31 1.65
N GLY A 161 4.35 -5.13 1.16
CA GLY A 161 5.46 -4.66 0.34
C GLY A 161 5.06 -3.90 -0.93
N ASP A 162 3.83 -4.11 -1.44
CA ASP A 162 3.24 -3.33 -2.54
C ASP A 162 1.76 -2.97 -2.31
N LEU A 163 1.23 -2.06 -3.13
CA LEU A 163 -0.16 -1.59 -3.03
C LEU A 163 -1.18 -2.70 -3.36
N ILE A 164 -0.83 -3.63 -4.24
CA ILE A 164 -1.73 -4.73 -4.62
C ILE A 164 -1.92 -5.66 -3.42
N THR A 165 -0.85 -6.01 -2.72
CA THR A 165 -0.88 -6.80 -1.48
C THR A 165 -1.63 -6.07 -0.37
N LEU A 166 -1.44 -4.75 -0.24
CA LEU A 166 -2.23 -3.93 0.69
C LEU A 166 -3.73 -4.07 0.43
N VAL A 167 -4.18 -3.88 -0.82
CA VAL A 167 -5.61 -3.94 -1.16
C VAL A 167 -6.19 -5.33 -0.95
N ARG A 168 -5.44 -6.39 -1.28
CA ARG A 168 -5.86 -7.78 -1.08
C ARG A 168 -5.96 -8.17 0.40
N SER A 169 -5.21 -7.50 1.27
CA SER A 169 -5.14 -7.84 2.70
C SER A 169 -6.01 -6.95 3.59
N LEU A 170 -6.88 -6.11 3.02
CA LEU A 170 -7.70 -5.16 3.79
C LEU A 170 -8.52 -5.82 4.91
N SER A 171 -9.12 -6.99 4.68
CA SER A 171 -9.91 -7.71 5.70
C SER A 171 -9.06 -8.25 6.85
N ALA A 172 -7.78 -8.57 6.61
CA ALA A 172 -6.86 -9.05 7.63
C ALA A 172 -6.16 -7.91 8.38
N ARG A 173 -5.97 -6.76 7.71
CA ARG A 173 -5.24 -5.61 8.23
C ARG A 173 -6.11 -4.63 9.00
N PHE A 174 -7.43 -4.67 8.80
CA PHE A 174 -8.35 -3.73 9.40
C PHE A 174 -9.47 -4.42 10.17
N SER A 175 -9.95 -3.69 11.17
CA SER A 175 -11.07 -4.02 12.05
C SER A 175 -12.04 -2.83 12.09
N ASP A 176 -13.16 -2.98 12.79
CA ASP A 176 -14.19 -1.95 12.96
C ASP A 176 -14.71 -1.36 11.64
N VAL A 177 -14.85 -2.21 10.62
CA VAL A 177 -15.27 -1.80 9.27
C VAL A 177 -16.74 -1.41 9.29
N ARG A 178 -17.02 -0.13 8.99
CA ARG A 178 -18.39 0.41 8.96
C ARG A 178 -18.60 1.42 7.85
N THR A 179 -19.78 1.40 7.23
CA THR A 179 -20.18 2.44 6.27
C THR A 179 -20.49 3.73 7.02
N ILE A 180 -19.83 4.82 6.64
CA ILE A 180 -19.98 6.14 7.29
C ILE A 180 -20.72 7.15 6.43
N GLY A 181 -20.91 6.87 5.13
CA GLY A 181 -21.69 7.72 4.26
C GLY A 181 -21.48 7.43 2.78
N ARG A 182 -21.91 8.39 1.96
CA ARG A 182 -21.72 8.43 0.51
C ARG A 182 -20.87 9.62 0.14
N GLU A 183 -20.03 9.47 -0.86
CA GLU A 183 -19.16 10.51 -1.38
C GLU A 183 -18.94 10.32 -2.88
N THR A 184 -18.79 11.41 -3.62
CA THR A 184 -18.44 11.34 -5.03
C THR A 184 -16.92 11.44 -5.18
N VAL A 185 -16.31 10.40 -5.73
CA VAL A 185 -14.86 10.33 -5.98
C VAL A 185 -14.62 10.25 -7.47
N ASP A 186 -13.86 11.21 -8.02
CA ASP A 186 -13.58 11.31 -9.47
C ASP A 186 -14.86 11.23 -10.34
N GLY A 187 -15.96 11.84 -9.86
CA GLY A 187 -17.26 11.82 -10.53
C GLY A 187 -18.07 10.52 -10.36
N ARG A 188 -17.57 9.53 -9.61
CA ARG A 188 -18.26 8.26 -9.33
C ARG A 188 -18.92 8.27 -7.95
N PRO A 189 -20.20 7.89 -7.82
CA PRO A 189 -20.84 7.73 -6.51
C PRO A 189 -20.20 6.54 -5.78
N CYS A 190 -19.75 6.77 -4.54
CA CYS A 190 -19.06 5.77 -3.73
C CYS A 190 -19.65 5.69 -2.32
N TRP A 191 -19.71 4.48 -1.78
CA TRP A 191 -19.77 4.25 -0.34
C TRP A 191 -18.43 4.57 0.29
N ARG A 192 -18.45 5.31 1.41
CA ARG A 192 -17.28 5.56 2.23
C ARG A 192 -17.33 4.68 3.48
N LEU A 193 -16.32 3.85 3.65
CA LEU A 193 -16.16 2.96 4.80
C LEU A 193 -15.04 3.50 5.69
N ALA A 194 -15.27 3.53 7.00
CA ALA A 194 -14.21 3.73 7.99
C ALA A 194 -13.64 2.37 8.40
N MET A 195 -12.32 2.29 8.51
CA MET A 195 -11.59 1.07 8.88
C MET A 195 -10.45 1.40 9.84
N ARG A 196 -10.24 0.60 10.88
CA ARG A 196 -9.14 0.81 11.86
C ARG A 196 -8.06 -0.27 11.68
N PRO A 197 -6.77 0.08 11.52
CA PRO A 197 -5.73 -0.94 11.48
C PRO A 197 -5.76 -1.83 12.72
N VAL A 198 -5.59 -3.14 12.54
CA VAL A 198 -5.57 -4.09 13.66
C VAL A 198 -4.44 -3.72 14.62
N GLY A 199 -4.75 -3.67 15.92
CA GLY A 199 -3.79 -3.27 16.96
C GLY A 199 -3.55 -1.76 17.08
N ALA A 200 -4.20 -0.93 16.25
CA ALA A 200 -4.12 0.52 16.41
C ALA A 200 -4.87 0.97 17.68
N PRO A 201 -4.31 1.92 18.45
CA PRO A 201 -5.00 2.51 19.60
C PRO A 201 -6.36 3.16 19.21
N PRO A 202 -7.34 3.24 20.13
CA PRO A 202 -8.65 3.83 19.86
C PRO A 202 -8.62 5.28 19.34
N GLU A 203 -7.63 6.06 19.77
CA GLU A 203 -7.39 7.45 19.35
C GLU A 203 -6.82 7.58 17.93
N HIS A 204 -6.33 6.48 17.35
CA HIS A 204 -5.84 6.48 15.98
C HIS A 204 -7.01 6.77 15.03
N ALA A 205 -6.86 7.76 14.15
CA ALA A 205 -7.88 8.07 13.16
C ALA A 205 -8.09 6.88 12.22
N PRO A 206 -9.35 6.54 11.87
CA PRO A 206 -9.63 5.47 10.93
C PRO A 206 -9.21 5.85 9.51
N TRP A 207 -8.81 4.85 8.73
CA TRP A 207 -8.64 4.98 7.29
C TRP A 207 -10.01 5.02 6.63
N SER A 208 -10.09 5.66 5.46
CA SER A 208 -11.29 5.60 4.62
C SER A 208 -11.04 4.72 3.40
N LEU A 209 -11.98 3.82 3.12
CA LEU A 209 -12.06 3.05 1.88
C LEU A 209 -13.27 3.53 1.08
N PHE A 210 -13.05 3.72 -0.23
CA PHE A 210 -14.09 4.13 -1.16
C PHE A 210 -14.45 2.95 -2.07
N LEU A 211 -15.71 2.55 -2.02
CA LEU A 211 -16.27 1.49 -2.85
C LEU A 211 -17.32 2.08 -3.78
N SER A 212 -17.21 1.82 -5.07
CA SER A 212 -18.19 2.20 -6.09
C SER A 212 -19.60 1.73 -5.68
N GLU A 213 -20.58 2.65 -5.63
CA GLU A 213 -21.95 2.29 -5.23
C GLU A 213 -22.59 1.22 -6.14
N PRO A 214 -22.42 1.27 -7.48
CA PRO A 214 -23.06 0.30 -8.38
C PRO A 214 -22.61 -1.15 -8.19
N ASP A 215 -21.34 -1.38 -7.85
CA ASP A 215 -20.73 -2.69 -8.00
C ASP A 215 -19.68 -3.05 -6.92
N ALA A 216 -19.52 -2.20 -5.90
CA ALA A 216 -18.54 -2.35 -4.82
C ALA A 216 -17.07 -2.50 -5.30
N GLU A 217 -16.75 -2.03 -6.51
CA GLU A 217 -15.35 -1.92 -6.96
C GLU A 217 -14.56 -0.98 -6.02
N ILE A 218 -13.35 -1.37 -5.65
CA ILE A 218 -12.47 -0.53 -4.84
C ILE A 218 -11.99 0.65 -5.69
N VAL A 219 -12.37 1.86 -5.29
CA VAL A 219 -12.00 3.12 -5.97
C VAL A 219 -10.74 3.72 -5.37
N GLY A 220 -10.58 3.64 -4.05
CA GLY A 220 -9.44 4.28 -3.40
C GLY A 220 -9.38 4.09 -1.89
N LEU A 221 -8.25 4.53 -1.33
CA LEU A 221 -7.99 4.59 0.10
C LEU A 221 -7.58 6.00 0.50
N GLU A 222 -7.90 6.38 1.74
CA GLU A 222 -7.37 7.57 2.39
C GLU A 222 -6.80 7.20 3.75
N ILE A 223 -5.54 7.56 3.93
CA ILE A 223 -4.79 7.42 5.17
C ILE A 223 -4.83 8.78 5.85
N PRO A 224 -5.35 8.87 7.08
CA PRO A 224 -5.35 10.12 7.81
C PRO A 224 -3.91 10.57 8.09
N PRO A 225 -3.67 11.88 8.27
CA PRO A 225 -2.38 12.35 8.75
C PRO A 225 -2.07 11.67 10.10
N PRO A 226 -0.78 11.44 10.42
CA PRO A 226 -0.43 10.93 11.74
C PRO A 226 -0.90 11.90 12.83
N PRO A 227 -1.18 11.42 14.05
CA PRO A 227 -1.51 12.29 15.17
C PRO A 227 -0.43 13.37 15.31
N ARG A 228 -0.83 14.63 15.47
CA ARG A 228 0.13 15.73 15.63
C ARG A 228 0.95 15.45 16.88
N ALA A 229 2.27 15.31 16.73
CA ALA A 229 3.17 15.32 17.88
C ALA A 229 2.99 16.66 18.62
N GLU A 230 2.92 16.63 19.95
CA GLU A 230 2.60 17.80 20.80
C GLU A 230 3.55 19.00 20.63
N ALA A 231 4.68 18.84 19.93
CA ALA A 231 5.59 19.93 19.61
C ALA A 231 4.93 20.94 18.66
N ALA A 232 4.72 22.17 19.15
CA ALA A 232 4.06 23.27 18.45
C ALA A 232 4.63 23.57 17.03
N ASN A 233 5.88 23.19 16.76
CA ASN A 233 6.64 23.50 15.55
C ASN A 233 6.90 22.30 14.62
N ALA A 234 6.32 21.12 14.88
CA ALA A 234 6.48 19.99 13.97
C ALA A 234 5.80 20.29 12.61
N PRO A 235 6.44 19.98 11.47
CA PRO A 235 5.79 20.08 10.16
C PRO A 235 4.47 19.31 10.15
N VAL A 236 3.42 19.90 9.55
CA VAL A 236 2.14 19.21 9.39
C VAL A 236 2.33 18.09 8.38
N ALA A 237 2.44 16.85 8.85
CA ALA A 237 2.38 15.68 7.99
C ALA A 237 0.97 15.59 7.39
N GLY A 238 0.88 15.64 6.06
CA GLY A 238 -0.40 15.50 5.35
C GLY A 238 -0.89 14.06 5.40
N GLY A 239 -2.21 13.89 5.22
CA GLY A 239 -2.77 12.58 4.88
C GLY A 239 -2.30 12.12 3.50
N GLN A 240 -2.59 10.86 3.18
CA GLN A 240 -2.29 10.26 1.89
C GLN A 240 -3.59 9.77 1.26
N SER A 241 -3.80 10.07 -0.01
CA SER A 241 -4.91 9.50 -0.79
C SER A 241 -4.35 8.60 -1.90
N MET A 242 -5.07 7.52 -2.18
CA MET A 242 -4.76 6.55 -3.22
C MET A 242 -6.00 6.35 -4.07
N ARG A 243 -5.84 6.30 -5.38
CA ARG A 243 -6.91 6.01 -6.34
C ARG A 243 -6.46 4.88 -7.24
N PHE A 244 -7.31 3.86 -7.39
CA PHE A 244 -7.02 2.66 -8.16
C PHE A 244 -7.88 2.64 -9.43
N ARG A 245 -7.28 2.30 -10.57
CA ARG A 245 -7.96 2.28 -11.86
C ARG A 245 -7.53 1.09 -12.69
N ARG A 246 -8.34 0.81 -13.72
CA ARG A 246 -8.09 -0.21 -14.74
C ARG A 246 -7.92 -1.60 -14.12
N TRP A 247 -9.00 -2.09 -13.53
CA TRP A 247 -9.07 -3.42 -12.93
C TRP A 247 -9.09 -4.49 -14.02
N GLU A 248 -8.05 -5.32 -14.05
CA GLU A 248 -7.80 -6.30 -15.10
C GLU A 248 -7.42 -7.67 -14.51
N PRO A 249 -7.68 -8.77 -15.24
CA PRO A 249 -7.27 -10.10 -14.81
C PRO A 249 -5.76 -10.19 -14.72
N VAL A 250 -5.25 -10.92 -13.73
CA VAL A 250 -3.80 -11.11 -13.56
C VAL A 250 -3.26 -12.16 -14.55
N GLU A 251 -2.01 -11.98 -14.95
CA GLU A 251 -1.26 -12.95 -15.74
C GLU A 251 -1.02 -14.23 -14.90
N ARG A 252 -1.04 -15.40 -15.54
CA ARG A 252 -0.80 -16.68 -14.85
C ARG A 252 0.33 -17.44 -15.54
N GLY A 253 1.23 -18.03 -14.74
CA GLY A 253 2.21 -18.98 -15.25
C GLY A 253 1.58 -20.28 -15.77
N ASN A 254 2.33 -21.03 -16.58
CA ASN A 254 1.90 -22.25 -17.27
C ASN A 254 1.62 -23.46 -16.35
N ARG A 255 1.33 -23.26 -15.07
CA ARG A 255 0.93 -24.34 -14.17
C ARG A 255 -0.43 -24.83 -14.65
N ALA A 256 -0.41 -25.98 -15.34
CA ALA A 256 -1.51 -26.67 -16.00
C ALA A 256 -2.88 -26.15 -15.53
N LEU A 257 -3.52 -25.37 -16.40
CA LEU A 257 -4.94 -25.08 -16.31
C LEU A 257 -5.65 -26.42 -16.12
N ALA A 258 -6.06 -26.73 -14.89
CA ALA A 258 -7.26 -27.52 -14.73
C ALA A 258 -8.30 -26.82 -15.60
N PRO A 259 -8.96 -27.53 -16.53
CA PRO A 259 -9.91 -26.91 -17.43
C PRO A 259 -10.87 -26.09 -16.57
N ALA A 260 -11.04 -24.82 -16.93
CA ALA A 260 -12.07 -24.01 -16.31
C ALA A 260 -13.39 -24.74 -16.54
N SER A 261 -13.88 -25.42 -15.50
CA SER A 261 -15.29 -25.77 -15.41
C SER A 261 -16.07 -24.47 -15.55
N GLU A 262 -17.28 -24.52 -16.12
CA GLU A 262 -18.17 -23.35 -16.22
C GLU A 262 -18.35 -22.64 -14.85
N ASP A 263 -18.11 -23.35 -13.73
CA ASP A 263 -17.79 -22.80 -12.40
C ASP A 263 -16.34 -22.27 -12.33
N THR A 264 -16.08 -21.20 -13.08
CA THR A 264 -14.73 -20.63 -13.32
C THR A 264 -13.95 -20.44 -12.00
N PRO A 265 -12.69 -20.91 -11.86
CA PRO A 265 -11.88 -20.56 -10.70
C PRO A 265 -11.82 -19.04 -10.59
N ALA A 266 -12.12 -18.51 -9.40
CA ALA A 266 -12.28 -17.07 -9.18
C ALA A 266 -11.21 -16.29 -9.95
N ARG A 267 -11.66 -15.53 -10.96
CA ARG A 267 -10.77 -14.74 -11.82
C ARG A 267 -10.03 -13.79 -10.90
N LEU A 268 -8.73 -13.98 -10.75
CA LEU A 268 -7.90 -13.06 -9.96
C LEU A 268 -7.79 -11.76 -10.73
N VAL A 269 -8.19 -10.65 -10.11
CA VAL A 269 -8.24 -9.31 -10.69
C VAL A 269 -7.42 -8.36 -9.84
N SER A 270 -6.70 -7.45 -10.49
CA SER A 270 -5.96 -6.37 -9.85
C SER A 270 -6.02 -5.10 -10.70
N PHE A 271 -5.92 -3.95 -10.06
CA PHE A 271 -5.74 -2.68 -10.76
C PHE A 271 -4.41 -2.65 -11.53
N ARG A 272 -4.33 -1.77 -12.52
CA ARG A 272 -3.13 -1.52 -13.32
C ARG A 272 -2.59 -0.11 -13.19
N GLU A 273 -3.36 0.77 -12.59
CA GLU A 273 -2.98 2.15 -12.36
C GLU A 273 -3.31 2.53 -10.93
N ALA A 274 -2.36 3.17 -10.25
CA ALA A 274 -2.59 3.80 -8.97
C ALA A 274 -2.04 5.22 -8.98
N THR A 275 -2.87 6.18 -8.57
CA THR A 275 -2.41 7.53 -8.27
C THR A 275 -2.35 7.70 -6.77
N ILE A 276 -1.19 8.10 -6.25
CA ILE A 276 -0.99 8.44 -4.84
C ILE A 276 -0.79 9.95 -4.73
N THR A 277 -1.51 10.59 -3.82
CA THR A 277 -1.30 11.98 -3.47
C THR A 277 -0.90 12.08 -2.00
N THR A 278 0.23 12.71 -1.72
CA THR A 278 0.68 12.99 -0.34
C THR A 278 1.37 14.35 -0.30
N ALA A 279 1.02 15.17 0.70
CA ALA A 279 1.60 16.51 0.88
C ALA A 279 1.63 17.38 -0.40
N GLY A 280 0.61 17.27 -1.26
CA GLY A 280 0.53 17.99 -2.54
C GLY A 280 1.36 17.41 -3.68
N MET A 281 2.16 16.38 -3.43
CA MET A 281 2.87 15.62 -4.47
C MET A 281 1.97 14.51 -5.00
N LYS A 282 1.94 14.38 -6.32
CA LYS A 282 1.26 13.30 -7.04
C LYS A 282 2.30 12.30 -7.53
N ILE A 283 2.06 11.02 -7.28
CA ILE A 283 2.88 9.90 -7.74
C ILE A 283 1.94 8.99 -8.54
N ASP A 284 2.23 8.79 -9.81
CA ASP A 284 1.47 7.86 -10.66
C ASP A 284 2.25 6.56 -10.81
N MET A 285 1.58 5.43 -10.57
CA MET A 285 2.12 4.09 -10.73
C MET A 285 1.36 3.38 -11.84
N ILE A 286 2.08 2.93 -12.87
CA ILE A 286 1.53 2.19 -14.01
C ILE A 286 2.12 0.78 -13.97
N TYR A 287 1.29 -0.20 -13.66
CA TYR A 287 1.68 -1.60 -13.56
C TYR A 287 1.79 -2.20 -14.95
N GLU A 288 3.03 -2.52 -15.33
CA GLU A 288 3.39 -3.15 -16.60
C GLU A 288 3.27 -4.68 -16.51
N ARG A 289 3.31 -5.24 -15.29
CA ARG A 289 3.15 -6.66 -15.01
C ARG A 289 2.43 -6.88 -13.69
N VAL A 290 1.46 -7.77 -13.68
CA VAL A 290 0.86 -8.34 -12.46
C VAL A 290 0.59 -9.81 -12.73
N ALA A 291 1.43 -10.67 -12.18
CA ALA A 291 1.45 -12.09 -12.49
C ALA A 291 1.42 -12.96 -11.22
N VAL A 292 0.79 -14.13 -11.34
CA VAL A 292 0.79 -15.16 -10.30
C VAL A 292 1.33 -16.48 -10.86
N ASP A 293 1.90 -17.29 -9.98
CA ASP A 293 2.40 -18.64 -10.30
C ASP A 293 3.42 -18.67 -11.46
N THR A 294 4.15 -17.57 -11.67
CA THR A 294 5.21 -17.42 -12.68
C THR A 294 6.62 -17.64 -12.12
N LEU A 295 6.81 -17.56 -10.81
CA LEU A 295 8.12 -17.69 -10.16
C LEU A 295 8.32 -19.11 -9.63
N ALA A 296 9.51 -19.65 -9.85
CA ALA A 296 9.88 -20.97 -9.33
C ALA A 296 10.23 -20.89 -7.83
N PRO A 297 10.02 -21.97 -7.06
CA PRO A 297 10.57 -22.07 -5.71
C PRO A 297 12.08 -21.79 -5.70
N GLY A 298 12.54 -20.93 -4.78
CA GLY A 298 13.96 -20.54 -4.68
C GLY A 298 14.42 -19.49 -5.68
N SER A 299 13.53 -18.88 -6.47
CA SER A 299 13.90 -17.82 -7.42
C SER A 299 14.28 -16.49 -6.76
N ILE A 300 13.93 -16.32 -5.48
CA ILE A 300 14.36 -15.19 -4.66
C ILE A 300 15.41 -15.72 -3.68
N ALA A 301 16.62 -15.19 -3.75
CA ALA A 301 17.75 -15.58 -2.92
C ALA A 301 18.37 -14.35 -2.26
N ALA A 302 18.94 -14.56 -1.07
CA ALA A 302 19.73 -13.53 -0.41
C ALA A 302 20.99 -13.18 -1.24
N PRO A 303 21.44 -11.90 -1.23
CA PRO A 303 22.70 -11.51 -1.85
C PRO A 303 23.89 -12.34 -1.33
N ALA A 304 24.82 -12.68 -2.22
CA ALA A 304 26.00 -13.47 -1.89
C ALA A 304 26.89 -12.83 -0.80
N SER A 305 26.84 -11.50 -0.65
CA SER A 305 27.51 -10.76 0.41
C SER A 305 26.55 -9.77 1.05
N ILE A 306 26.32 -9.93 2.35
CA ILE A 306 25.57 -9.01 3.20
C ILE A 306 26.54 -8.49 4.26
N GLY A 307 26.68 -7.17 4.40
CA GLY A 307 27.63 -6.57 5.35
C GLY A 307 29.10 -6.53 4.90
N GLY A 308 29.38 -6.82 3.62
CA GLY A 308 30.73 -6.81 3.03
C GLY A 308 31.26 -5.41 2.71
N GLY A 309 31.41 -4.54 3.72
CA GLY A 309 32.30 -3.38 3.59
C GLY A 309 33.74 -3.87 3.68
N ALA A 310 34.53 -3.67 2.62
CA ALA A 310 35.96 -3.95 2.64
C ALA A 310 36.58 -3.48 3.96
N ALA A 311 37.23 -4.38 4.68
CA ALA A 311 38.09 -4.02 5.79
C ALA A 311 39.06 -2.96 5.27
N ARG A 312 38.88 -1.70 5.66
CA ARG A 312 39.87 -0.65 5.45
C ARG A 312 41.10 -1.11 6.23
N GLY A 313 42.10 -1.59 5.49
CA GLY A 313 43.43 -1.87 6.03
C GLY A 313 43.90 -0.66 6.81
N ARG A 314 44.24 -0.91 8.08
CA ARG A 314 45.06 0.00 8.85
C ARG A 314 46.51 -0.10 8.39
#